data_AF-A0A8C5HYZ1-F1
#
_entry.id   AF-A0A8C5HYZ1-F1
#
_cell.length_a   1.000
_cell.length_b   1.000
_cell.length_c   1.000
_cell.angle_alpha   90.00
_cell.angle_beta   90.00
_cell.angle_gamma   90.00
#
_symmetry.space_group_name_H-M   'P 1'
#
loop_
_entity.id
_entity.type
_entity.pdbx_description
1 polymer ?
#
loop_
_entity_poly.entity_id
_entity_poly.type
_entity_poly.pdbx_seq_one_letter_code
_entity_poly.pdbx_strand_id
1 'polypeptide(L)'
;MDSSTNIGQRRFNLQKNFIAKLAAALKVGATGPHVGLIQASDSPKTEFLLTNFTHPKDLLFAIRQTTYLGGNANTGKALLHAAQSIFSSELGARRGHPRVLLALVDGWPSDDVERAATFARDSGINVFIVSVAKASPEELSMVPDRNFSRKAVCKDNGFFSYSIPSWFNAAKHTRALSTRLCSLDQLLCSKTCYNSVHIGFLIDGSSSVGYVNFQLVLDFLVGIARSFDISDVGAHIGAVQFTYDQRLEFGMFDNDNKEDAIDALRRISYMSGGTSTGSAINYAVHNLFRPAARGRNFLIVVTDGQSYDDVRGPATAAHSQGVTIFSVGVAWAPLELLRVMSSEPKDTHTFFTRDFSGLSDFIQPVVHNICTDYSHNN
;
A
#
# COMPACT_ATOMS: atom_id res chain seq x y z
N MET A 1 -11.72 18.58 9.26
CA MET A 1 -11.66 19.28 10.57
C MET A 1 -13.08 19.47 11.08
N ASP A 2 -13.29 19.33 12.38
CA ASP A 2 -14.61 19.50 12.99
C ASP A 2 -15.00 20.98 13.02
N SER A 3 -16.18 21.33 12.51
CA SER A 3 -16.71 22.69 12.57
C SER A 3 -18.10 22.75 13.24
N SER A 4 -18.47 21.72 13.98
CA SER A 4 -19.77 21.56 14.63
C SER A 4 -20.01 22.56 15.76
N THR A 5 -21.28 22.67 16.18
CA THR A 5 -21.67 23.41 17.38
C THR A 5 -20.99 22.89 18.64
N ASN A 6 -20.69 21.59 18.71
CA ASN A 6 -20.04 20.99 19.86
C ASN A 6 -18.65 21.61 20.09
N ILE A 7 -17.82 21.72 19.05
CA ILE A 7 -16.48 22.31 19.21
C ILE A 7 -16.57 23.80 19.62
N GLY A 8 -17.45 24.56 18.98
CA GLY A 8 -17.60 26.00 19.24
C GLY A 8 -16.41 26.84 18.76
N GLN A 9 -16.63 28.16 18.64
CA GLN A 9 -15.68 29.10 18.02
C GLN A 9 -14.27 29.09 18.67
N ARG A 10 -14.20 29.00 20.00
CA ARG A 10 -12.94 29.08 20.74
C ARG A 10 -12.05 27.86 20.46
N ARG A 11 -12.60 26.64 20.58
CA ARG A 11 -11.84 25.41 20.29
C ARG A 11 -11.58 25.24 18.80
N PHE A 12 -12.48 25.71 17.94
CA PHE A 12 -12.25 25.78 16.50
C PHE A 12 -10.98 26.57 16.16
N ASN A 13 -10.75 27.72 16.80
CA ASN A 13 -9.50 28.48 16.62
C ASN A 13 -8.26 27.73 17.12
N LEU A 14 -8.36 26.96 18.22
CA LEU A 14 -7.28 26.08 18.68
C LEU A 14 -6.99 24.96 17.67
N GLN A 15 -8.03 24.38 17.06
CA GLN A 15 -7.89 23.39 16.00
C GLN A 15 -7.21 23.98 14.76
N LYS A 16 -7.57 25.19 14.31
CA LYS A 16 -6.86 25.87 13.21
C LYS A 16 -5.36 26.01 13.51
N ASN A 17 -5.01 26.44 14.73
CA ASN A 17 -3.62 26.54 15.17
C ASN A 17 -2.89 25.19 15.20
N PHE A 18 -3.59 24.11 15.60
CA PHE A 18 -3.05 22.76 15.56
C PHE A 18 -2.78 22.29 14.13
N ILE A 19 -3.75 22.46 13.22
CA ILE A 19 -3.59 22.11 11.79
C ILE A 19 -2.42 22.87 11.17
N ALA A 20 -2.29 24.17 11.46
CA ALA A 20 -1.18 24.99 10.99
C ALA A 20 0.18 24.47 11.47
N LYS A 21 0.30 24.08 12.76
CA LYS A 21 1.52 23.47 13.30
C LYS A 21 1.83 22.11 12.68
N LEU A 22 0.80 21.30 12.44
CA LEU A 22 0.94 19.99 11.81
C LEU A 22 1.39 20.13 10.36
N ALA A 23 0.80 21.03 9.58
CA ALA A 23 1.20 21.31 8.20
C ALA A 23 2.68 21.75 8.12
N ALA A 24 3.13 22.59 9.06
CA ALA A 24 4.53 22.99 9.15
C ALA A 24 5.45 21.80 9.50
N ALA A 25 5.04 20.93 10.43
CA ALA A 25 5.80 19.73 10.81
C ALA A 25 5.92 18.70 9.69
N LEU A 26 4.87 18.58 8.86
CA LEU A 26 4.84 17.74 7.66
C LEU A 26 5.67 18.30 6.49
N LYS A 27 6.20 19.54 6.61
CA LYS A 27 6.94 20.25 5.56
C LYS A 27 6.14 20.34 4.25
N VAL A 28 4.85 20.66 4.35
CA VAL A 28 3.96 20.82 3.19
C VAL A 28 4.51 21.89 2.24
N GLY A 29 4.61 21.56 0.96
CA GLY A 29 5.13 22.45 -0.07
C GLY A 29 5.39 21.72 -1.38
N ALA A 30 6.02 22.40 -2.36
CA ALA A 30 6.24 21.87 -3.70
C ALA A 30 6.96 20.50 -3.76
N THR A 31 7.88 20.23 -2.83
CA THR A 31 8.59 18.94 -2.72
C THR A 31 8.09 18.06 -1.58
N GLY A 32 7.15 18.57 -0.77
CA GLY A 32 6.60 17.89 0.40
C GLY A 32 5.23 17.26 0.12
N PRO A 33 4.50 16.86 1.17
CA PRO A 33 3.10 16.46 1.05
C PRO A 33 2.24 17.62 0.51
N HIS A 34 1.15 17.30 -0.17
CA HIS A 34 0.11 18.27 -0.51
C HIS A 34 -1.05 18.16 0.49
N VAL A 35 -1.70 19.27 0.82
CA VAL A 35 -2.76 19.31 1.84
C VAL A 35 -3.97 20.06 1.31
N GLY A 36 -5.13 19.41 1.44
CA GLY A 36 -6.45 20.00 1.29
C GLY A 36 -7.15 20.06 2.65
N LEU A 37 -8.19 20.88 2.76
CA LEU A 37 -8.95 21.06 3.99
C LEU A 37 -10.45 21.00 3.72
N ILE A 38 -11.13 20.11 4.45
CA ILE A 38 -12.59 20.02 4.47
C ILE A 38 -13.07 20.24 5.91
N GLN A 39 -14.12 21.04 6.06
CA GLN A 39 -14.87 21.19 7.30
C GLN A 39 -16.03 20.19 7.35
N ALA A 40 -16.14 19.48 8.47
CA ALA A 40 -17.30 18.67 8.81
C ALA A 40 -18.29 19.54 9.59
N SER A 41 -19.50 19.68 9.04
CA SER A 41 -20.64 20.38 9.64
C SER A 41 -21.92 19.62 9.25
N ASP A 42 -23.09 20.27 9.18
CA ASP A 42 -24.30 19.63 8.62
C ASP A 42 -24.06 19.11 7.20
N SER A 43 -23.34 19.88 6.39
CA SER A 43 -22.84 19.51 5.07
C SER A 43 -21.33 19.73 4.99
N PRO A 44 -20.57 18.84 4.32
CA PRO A 44 -19.14 19.02 4.19
C PRO A 44 -18.82 20.22 3.29
N LYS A 45 -17.85 21.04 3.69
CA LYS A 45 -17.38 22.20 2.93
C LYS A 45 -15.90 22.05 2.63
N THR A 46 -15.54 22.03 1.35
CA THR A 46 -14.13 22.10 0.92
C THR A 46 -13.66 23.55 1.01
N GLU A 47 -12.66 23.80 1.85
CA GLU A 47 -12.02 25.12 1.97
C GLU A 47 -10.95 25.31 0.91
N PHE A 48 -10.18 24.25 0.63
CA PHE A 48 -9.21 24.20 -0.45
C PHE A 48 -8.79 22.75 -0.77
N LEU A 49 -8.38 22.54 -2.02
CA LEU A 49 -7.91 21.25 -2.57
C LEU A 49 -6.39 21.08 -2.38
N LEU A 50 -5.87 19.89 -2.71
CA LEU A 50 -4.44 19.57 -2.58
C LEU A 50 -3.56 20.44 -3.50
N THR A 51 -4.11 20.94 -4.61
CA THR A 51 -3.39 21.76 -5.61
C THR A 51 -3.33 23.25 -5.26
N ASN A 52 -4.19 23.75 -4.36
CA ASN A 52 -4.34 25.18 -4.15
C ASN A 52 -3.10 25.85 -3.53
N PHE A 53 -2.35 25.14 -2.69
CA PHE A 53 -1.22 25.73 -1.95
C PHE A 53 0.03 24.84 -2.00
N THR A 54 1.07 25.33 -2.66
CA THR A 54 2.41 24.70 -2.70
C THR A 54 3.44 25.48 -1.88
N HIS A 55 3.04 26.64 -1.34
CA HIS A 55 3.90 27.53 -0.57
C HIS A 55 3.46 27.54 0.90
N PRO A 56 4.36 27.25 1.86
CA PRO A 56 3.99 27.12 3.28
C PRO A 56 3.29 28.35 3.87
N LYS A 57 3.72 29.56 3.49
CA LYS A 57 3.14 30.81 4.02
C LYS A 57 1.67 30.98 3.61
N ASP A 58 1.36 30.68 2.36
CA ASP A 58 0.01 30.85 1.80
C ASP A 58 -0.94 29.80 2.38
N LEU A 59 -0.47 28.56 2.53
CA LEU A 59 -1.22 27.51 3.24
C LEU A 59 -1.55 27.91 4.67
N LEU A 60 -0.57 28.40 5.43
CA LEU A 60 -0.78 28.83 6.82
C LEU A 60 -1.75 30.01 6.89
N PHE A 61 -1.72 30.93 5.93
CA PHE A 61 -2.69 32.01 5.83
C PHE A 61 -4.10 31.48 5.54
N ALA A 62 -4.25 30.60 4.55
CA ALA A 62 -5.53 29.99 4.19
C ALA A 62 -6.18 29.25 5.36
N ILE A 63 -5.41 28.43 6.11
CA ILE A 63 -5.89 27.75 7.32
C ILE A 63 -6.41 28.75 8.34
N ARG A 64 -5.75 29.91 8.52
CA ARG A 64 -6.19 30.92 9.49
C ARG A 64 -7.50 31.59 9.08
N GLN A 65 -7.71 31.79 7.78
CA GLN A 65 -8.90 32.45 7.22
C GLN A 65 -10.15 31.56 7.24
N THR A 66 -10.01 30.24 7.40
CA THR A 66 -11.14 29.32 7.51
C THR A 66 -12.13 29.77 8.60
N THR A 67 -13.40 29.87 8.21
CA THR A 67 -14.51 30.36 9.04
C THR A 67 -15.23 29.22 9.75
N TYR A 68 -15.69 29.46 10.97
CA TYR A 68 -16.49 28.49 11.70
C TYR A 68 -17.92 28.40 11.14
N LEU A 69 -18.43 27.18 10.97
CA LEU A 69 -19.76 26.90 10.38
C LEU A 69 -20.85 26.64 11.42
N GLY A 70 -20.58 25.87 12.47
CA GLY A 70 -21.60 25.32 13.38
C GLY A 70 -22.30 24.08 12.80
N GLY A 71 -23.39 23.66 13.44
CA GLY A 71 -24.21 22.51 13.01
C GLY A 71 -23.76 21.18 13.60
N ASN A 72 -24.16 20.07 12.97
CA ASN A 72 -23.81 18.72 13.41
C ASN A 72 -22.38 18.33 13.00
N ALA A 73 -21.77 17.38 13.72
CA ALA A 73 -20.45 16.85 13.40
C ALA A 73 -20.54 15.68 12.40
N ASN A 74 -21.10 15.90 11.21
CA ASN A 74 -21.27 14.85 10.18
C ASN A 74 -19.92 14.48 9.53
N THR A 75 -19.11 13.76 10.29
CA THR A 75 -17.76 13.33 9.91
C THR A 75 -17.81 12.28 8.81
N GLY A 76 -18.79 11.37 8.83
CA GLY A 76 -19.00 10.36 7.81
C GLY A 76 -19.25 10.98 6.43
N LYS A 77 -20.16 11.96 6.35
CA LYS A 77 -20.38 12.74 5.11
C LYS A 77 -19.12 13.46 4.64
N ALA A 78 -18.36 14.06 5.56
CA ALA A 78 -17.11 14.72 5.22
C ALA A 78 -16.01 13.76 4.75
N LEU A 79 -15.92 12.57 5.35
CA LEU A 79 -15.03 11.49 4.92
C LEU A 79 -15.37 11.03 3.49
N LEU A 80 -16.66 10.78 3.22
CA LEU A 80 -17.12 10.35 1.91
C LEU A 80 -16.86 11.42 0.85
N HIS A 81 -17.21 12.67 1.15
CA HIS A 81 -16.96 13.81 0.28
C HIS A 81 -15.46 13.96 -0.03
N ALA A 82 -14.58 13.86 0.98
CA ALA A 82 -13.14 13.92 0.78
C ALA A 82 -12.63 12.78 -0.11
N ALA A 83 -13.08 11.55 0.15
CA ALA A 83 -12.68 10.37 -0.60
C ALA A 83 -13.10 10.45 -2.07
N GLN A 84 -14.26 11.05 -2.36
CA GLN A 84 -14.79 11.21 -3.72
C GLN A 84 -14.22 12.42 -4.46
N SER A 85 -13.92 13.53 -3.75
CA SER A 85 -13.69 14.84 -4.40
C SER A 85 -12.27 15.38 -4.32
N ILE A 86 -11.37 14.85 -3.47
CA ILE A 86 -10.05 15.45 -3.27
C ILE A 86 -8.91 14.57 -3.78
N PHE A 87 -9.08 13.24 -3.83
CA PHE A 87 -8.00 12.30 -4.15
C PHE A 87 -7.93 11.89 -5.64
N SER A 88 -8.37 12.75 -6.56
CA SER A 88 -8.15 12.56 -8.00
C SER A 88 -6.80 13.14 -8.45
N SER A 89 -6.28 12.64 -9.57
CA SER A 89 -5.03 13.15 -10.17
C SER A 89 -5.11 14.63 -10.51
N GLU A 90 -6.25 15.07 -11.06
CA GLU A 90 -6.52 16.47 -11.43
C GLU A 90 -6.57 17.41 -10.21
N LEU A 91 -6.91 16.87 -9.03
CA LEU A 91 -7.08 17.64 -7.80
C LEU A 91 -5.92 17.45 -6.81
N GLY A 92 -4.80 16.90 -7.30
CA GLY A 92 -3.50 16.94 -6.65
C GLY A 92 -3.08 15.65 -5.94
N ALA A 93 -3.83 14.57 -6.11
CA ALA A 93 -3.36 13.24 -5.72
C ALA A 93 -2.23 12.80 -6.65
N ARG A 94 -1.09 12.43 -6.08
CA ARG A 94 0.08 12.02 -6.86
C ARG A 94 0.24 10.50 -6.84
N ARG A 95 0.59 9.94 -7.99
CA ARG A 95 0.90 8.53 -8.15
C ARG A 95 2.13 8.15 -7.32
N GLY A 96 2.15 6.94 -6.75
CA GLY A 96 3.26 6.47 -5.92
C GLY A 96 3.38 7.13 -4.53
N HIS A 97 2.53 8.11 -4.21
CA HIS A 97 2.52 8.75 -2.91
C HIS A 97 1.29 8.31 -2.09
N PRO A 98 1.43 8.11 -0.77
CA PRO A 98 0.31 7.72 0.05
C PRO A 98 -0.80 8.77 0.10
N ARG A 99 -2.04 8.29 0.05
CA ARG A 99 -3.22 9.11 0.29
C ARG A 99 -3.60 8.98 1.75
N VAL A 100 -3.76 10.10 2.43
CA VAL A 100 -4.03 10.15 3.87
C VAL A 100 -5.18 11.10 4.14
N LEU A 101 -6.20 10.61 4.83
CA LEU A 101 -7.32 11.39 5.32
C LEU A 101 -7.23 11.44 6.85
N LEU A 102 -6.95 12.63 7.38
CA LEU A 102 -6.93 12.91 8.82
C LEU A 102 -8.24 13.55 9.28
N ALA A 103 -9.12 12.77 9.93
CA ALA A 103 -10.32 13.31 10.55
C ALA A 103 -10.00 13.75 11.99
N LEU A 104 -10.13 15.04 12.25
CA LEU A 104 -10.13 15.61 13.59
C LEU A 104 -11.57 15.68 14.08
N VAL A 105 -11.88 15.00 15.18
CA VAL A 105 -13.24 14.88 15.75
C VAL A 105 -13.20 15.39 17.18
N ASP A 106 -14.05 16.36 17.54
CA ASP A 106 -14.19 16.83 18.93
C ASP A 106 -15.30 16.03 19.63
N GLY A 107 -14.91 15.07 20.46
CA GLY A 107 -15.82 14.06 21.03
C GLY A 107 -16.10 12.91 20.06
N TRP A 108 -17.30 12.88 19.48
CA TRP A 108 -17.79 11.82 18.59
C TRP A 108 -18.56 12.38 17.38
N PRO A 109 -18.62 11.65 16.27
CA PRO A 109 -19.36 12.08 15.08
C PRO A 109 -20.87 12.02 15.29
N SER A 110 -21.61 12.85 14.57
CA SER A 110 -23.09 12.85 14.56
C SER A 110 -23.69 11.85 13.58
N ASP A 111 -22.88 11.24 12.71
CA ASP A 111 -23.28 10.27 11.69
C ASP A 111 -22.37 9.03 11.68
N ASP A 112 -22.79 8.00 10.94
CA ASP A 112 -21.99 6.81 10.73
C ASP A 112 -20.77 7.11 9.84
N VAL A 113 -19.59 6.73 10.32
CA VAL A 113 -18.32 6.88 9.61
C VAL A 113 -17.91 5.61 8.87
N GLU A 114 -18.48 4.45 9.22
CA GLU A 114 -18.00 3.14 8.78
C GLU A 114 -18.10 2.96 7.26
N ARG A 115 -19.25 3.31 6.67
CA ARG A 115 -19.45 3.22 5.21
C ARG A 115 -18.51 4.13 4.45
N ALA A 116 -18.40 5.38 4.88
CA ALA A 116 -17.55 6.38 4.24
C ALA A 116 -16.07 6.02 4.33
N ALA A 117 -15.64 5.55 5.51
CA ALA A 117 -14.29 5.10 5.73
C ALA A 117 -13.97 3.83 4.94
N THR A 118 -14.90 2.87 4.85
CA THR A 118 -14.74 1.67 4.01
C THR A 118 -14.55 2.06 2.55
N PHE A 119 -15.37 2.97 2.02
CA PHE A 119 -15.17 3.49 0.66
C PHE A 119 -13.79 4.15 0.48
N ALA A 120 -13.34 4.94 1.46
CA ALA A 120 -12.03 5.58 1.41
C ALA A 120 -10.88 4.55 1.42
N ARG A 121 -10.94 3.55 2.31
CA ARG A 121 -9.97 2.46 2.41
C ARG A 121 -9.91 1.64 1.11
N ASP A 122 -11.07 1.25 0.58
CA ASP A 122 -11.21 0.56 -0.70
C ASP A 122 -10.65 1.37 -1.89
N SER A 123 -10.64 2.70 -1.76
CA SER A 123 -10.09 3.65 -2.73
C SER A 123 -8.59 3.92 -2.56
N GLY A 124 -7.93 3.22 -1.64
CA GLY A 124 -6.51 3.37 -1.42
C GLY A 124 -6.14 4.55 -0.52
N ILE A 125 -7.01 4.92 0.44
CA ILE A 125 -6.82 6.09 1.31
C ILE A 125 -6.66 5.62 2.77
N ASN A 126 -5.58 6.07 3.40
CA ASN A 126 -5.32 5.83 4.83
C ASN A 126 -6.15 6.78 5.68
N VAL A 127 -7.16 6.22 6.35
CA VAL A 127 -8.03 6.98 7.25
C VAL A 127 -7.41 6.99 8.65
N PHE A 128 -7.11 8.19 9.16
CA PHE A 128 -6.74 8.44 10.54
C PHE A 128 -7.88 9.14 11.28
N ILE A 129 -8.22 8.64 12.47
CA ILE A 129 -9.17 9.29 13.37
C ILE A 129 -8.41 9.86 14.56
N VAL A 130 -8.41 11.19 14.69
CA VAL A 130 -7.91 11.90 15.86
C VAL A 130 -9.09 12.39 16.68
N SER A 131 -9.41 11.66 17.74
CA SER A 131 -10.41 12.09 18.71
C SER A 131 -9.78 13.05 19.70
N VAL A 132 -10.33 14.25 19.79
CA VAL A 132 -9.94 15.26 20.79
C VAL A 132 -11.06 15.36 21.82
N ALA A 133 -10.71 15.44 23.10
CA ALA A 133 -11.68 15.53 24.19
C ALA A 133 -12.79 14.48 24.09
N LYS A 134 -12.41 13.19 24.16
CA LYS A 134 -13.34 12.06 24.11
C LYS A 134 -14.46 12.22 25.14
N ALA A 135 -15.62 11.63 24.83
CA ALA A 135 -16.77 11.58 25.71
C ALA A 135 -16.39 11.21 27.15
N SER A 136 -16.88 11.98 28.12
CA SER A 136 -16.78 11.60 29.53
C SER A 136 -17.65 10.38 29.82
N PRO A 137 -17.44 9.67 30.95
CA PRO A 137 -18.29 8.53 31.33
C PRO A 137 -19.79 8.84 31.32
N GLU A 138 -20.17 10.06 31.68
CA GLU A 138 -21.55 10.55 31.72
C GLU A 138 -22.13 10.76 30.30
N GLU A 139 -21.28 11.10 29.34
CA GLU A 139 -21.63 11.35 27.94
C GLU A 139 -21.65 10.06 27.08
N LEU A 140 -21.10 8.95 27.58
CA LEU A 140 -21.01 7.69 26.82
C LEU A 140 -22.35 7.11 26.38
N SER A 141 -23.46 7.49 27.04
CA SER A 141 -24.82 7.13 26.62
C SER A 141 -25.29 7.87 25.37
N MET A 142 -24.67 9.02 25.07
CA MET A 142 -24.98 9.88 23.92
C MET A 142 -24.15 9.54 22.68
N VAL A 143 -23.12 8.69 22.81
CA VAL A 143 -22.24 8.28 21.70
C VAL A 143 -22.96 7.21 20.86
N PRO A 144 -23.34 7.50 19.60
CA PRO A 144 -24.14 6.55 18.80
C PRO A 144 -23.40 5.25 18.49
N ASP A 145 -22.11 5.35 18.15
CA ASP A 145 -21.22 4.21 17.94
C ASP A 145 -19.92 4.44 18.71
N ARG A 146 -19.68 3.65 19.77
CA ARG A 146 -18.47 3.78 20.61
C ARG A 146 -17.19 3.29 19.91
N ASN A 147 -17.34 2.52 18.84
CA ASN A 147 -16.26 1.91 18.07
C ASN A 147 -16.02 2.60 16.73
N PHE A 148 -16.62 3.77 16.50
CA PHE A 148 -16.50 4.54 15.25
C PHE A 148 -15.04 4.69 14.80
N SER A 149 -14.11 4.95 15.73
CA SER A 149 -12.69 5.11 15.40
C SER A 149 -12.06 3.82 14.89
N ARG A 150 -12.39 2.67 15.50
CA ARG A 150 -11.85 1.35 15.14
C ARG A 150 -12.38 0.89 13.78
N LYS A 151 -13.66 1.14 13.53
CA LYS A 151 -14.34 0.79 12.28
C LYS A 151 -13.86 1.63 11.09
N ALA A 152 -13.45 2.87 11.33
CA ALA A 152 -13.02 3.77 10.27
C ALA A 152 -11.57 3.54 9.81
N VAL A 153 -10.69 3.05 10.68
CA VAL A 153 -9.25 2.99 10.37
C VAL A 153 -8.85 1.73 9.60
N CYS A 154 -7.69 1.77 8.96
CA CYS A 154 -7.12 0.64 8.21
C CYS A 154 -6.90 -0.61 9.04
N LYS A 155 -6.36 -0.44 10.24
CA LYS A 155 -6.09 -1.52 11.20
C LYS A 155 -6.29 -1.00 12.61
N ASP A 156 -6.95 -1.78 13.45
CA ASP A 156 -7.13 -1.45 14.87
C ASP A 156 -5.90 -1.87 15.70
N ASN A 157 -4.75 -1.27 15.40
CA ASN A 157 -3.46 -1.50 16.08
C ASN A 157 -2.96 -0.27 16.85
N GLY A 158 -3.82 0.75 17.01
CA GLY A 158 -3.47 2.02 17.66
C GLY A 158 -2.57 2.96 16.86
N PHE A 159 -2.18 2.61 15.62
CA PHE A 159 -1.40 3.50 14.74
C PHE A 159 -2.29 4.58 14.12
N PHE A 160 -3.40 4.18 13.50
CA PHE A 160 -4.33 5.04 12.76
C PHE A 160 -5.34 5.80 13.64
N SER A 161 -5.56 5.31 14.87
CA SER A 161 -6.37 6.00 15.87
C SER A 161 -5.47 6.76 16.85
N TYR A 162 -5.75 8.04 17.06
CA TYR A 162 -5.00 8.89 17.99
C TYR A 162 -5.95 9.63 18.93
N SER A 163 -5.60 9.73 20.22
CA SER A 163 -6.42 10.43 21.21
C SER A 163 -5.65 11.63 21.77
N ILE A 164 -6.26 12.81 21.69
CA ILE A 164 -5.75 14.02 22.33
C ILE A 164 -6.69 14.37 23.49
N PRO A 165 -6.18 14.54 24.73
CA PRO A 165 -7.04 14.82 25.87
C PRO A 165 -7.81 16.14 25.75
N SER A 166 -7.19 17.17 25.15
CA SER A 166 -7.78 18.49 25.02
C SER A 166 -7.10 19.33 23.94
N TRP A 167 -7.87 20.21 23.30
CA TRP A 167 -7.35 21.20 22.35
C TRP A 167 -6.27 22.12 22.95
N PHE A 168 -6.31 22.40 24.25
CA PHE A 168 -5.27 23.20 24.92
C PHE A 168 -3.89 22.53 24.86
N ASN A 169 -3.86 21.20 24.83
CA ASN A 169 -2.62 20.41 24.80
C ASN A 169 -2.30 19.86 23.40
N ALA A 170 -3.17 20.07 22.40
CA ALA A 170 -3.04 19.49 21.06
C ALA A 170 -1.67 19.76 20.42
N ALA A 171 -1.08 20.94 20.63
CA ALA A 171 0.23 21.29 20.09
C ALA A 171 1.35 20.31 20.50
N LYS A 172 1.29 19.70 21.70
CA LYS A 172 2.28 18.72 22.17
C LYS A 172 2.27 17.42 21.36
N HIS A 173 1.15 17.12 20.70
CA HIS A 173 0.97 15.90 19.91
C HIS A 173 1.41 16.05 18.45
N THR A 174 1.73 17.26 18.00
CA THR A 174 2.10 17.56 16.61
C THR A 174 3.22 16.66 16.10
N ARG A 175 4.30 16.50 16.88
CA ARG A 175 5.47 15.68 16.48
C ARG A 175 5.10 14.20 16.36
N ALA A 176 4.40 13.66 17.36
CA ALA A 176 3.98 12.27 17.36
C ALA A 176 3.07 11.95 16.17
N LEU A 177 2.11 12.84 15.89
CA LEU A 177 1.19 12.68 14.77
C LEU A 177 1.91 12.85 13.42
N SER A 178 2.80 13.83 13.26
CA SER A 178 3.58 14.00 12.04
C SER A 178 4.48 12.78 11.76
N THR A 179 5.09 12.19 12.79
CA THR A 179 5.88 10.96 12.62
C THR A 179 5.02 9.83 12.08
N ARG A 180 3.82 9.60 12.64
CA ARG A 180 2.90 8.57 12.16
C ARG A 180 2.44 8.80 10.73
N LEU A 181 2.04 10.02 10.40
CA LEU A 181 1.58 10.37 9.04
C LEU A 181 2.71 10.24 7.99
N CYS A 182 3.97 10.33 8.40
CA CYS A 182 5.14 10.15 7.54
C CYS A 182 5.73 8.73 7.56
N SER A 183 5.18 7.78 8.33
CA SER A 183 5.63 6.38 8.35
C SER A 183 5.04 5.61 7.18
N LEU A 184 5.64 5.77 5.99
CA LEU A 184 5.13 5.23 4.72
C LEU A 184 4.85 3.72 4.80
N ASP A 185 5.76 2.95 5.38
CA ASP A 185 5.67 1.48 5.52
C ASP A 185 4.52 1.02 6.43
N GLN A 186 3.90 1.93 7.18
CA GLN A 186 2.75 1.64 8.04
C GLN A 186 1.42 2.12 7.44
N LEU A 187 1.42 2.74 6.26
CA LEU A 187 0.24 3.28 5.58
C LEU A 187 -0.48 2.23 4.72
N LEU A 188 -0.97 1.20 5.39
CA LEU A 188 -1.51 -0.04 4.84
C LEU A 188 -2.68 0.12 3.86
N CYS A 189 -3.56 1.13 4.01
CA CYS A 189 -4.66 1.31 3.05
C CYS A 189 -4.24 2.06 1.80
N SER A 190 -3.00 2.55 1.67
CA SER A 190 -2.64 3.25 0.44
C SER A 190 -2.70 2.28 -0.74
N LYS A 191 -3.11 2.69 -1.93
CA LYS A 191 -2.85 1.87 -3.13
C LYS A 191 -1.51 2.27 -3.74
N THR A 192 -0.42 1.85 -3.14
CA THR A 192 0.92 1.97 -3.73
C THR A 192 1.34 0.67 -4.39
N CYS A 193 2.41 0.71 -5.18
CA CYS A 193 3.01 -0.52 -5.68
C CYS A 193 3.49 -1.44 -4.55
N TYR A 194 3.87 -0.88 -3.39
CA TYR A 194 4.44 -1.65 -2.29
C TYR A 194 3.40 -2.49 -1.54
N ASN A 195 2.10 -2.19 -1.71
CA ASN A 195 1.04 -2.81 -0.92
C ASN A 195 -0.26 -3.08 -1.71
N SER A 196 -0.23 -3.03 -3.04
CA SER A 196 -1.40 -3.32 -3.89
C SER A 196 -1.03 -4.18 -5.09
N VAL A 197 -0.17 -5.16 -4.83
CA VAL A 197 0.37 -6.08 -5.84
C VAL A 197 0.29 -7.52 -5.36
N HIS A 198 0.12 -8.43 -6.31
CA HIS A 198 0.22 -9.87 -6.11
C HIS A 198 1.51 -10.33 -6.79
N ILE A 199 2.44 -10.89 -6.00
CA ILE A 199 3.75 -11.32 -6.49
C ILE A 199 3.84 -12.84 -6.39
N GLY A 200 3.84 -13.50 -7.53
CA GLY A 200 4.13 -14.92 -7.64
C GLY A 200 5.63 -15.14 -7.85
N PHE A 201 6.22 -16.02 -7.06
CA PHE A 201 7.57 -16.52 -7.29
C PHE A 201 7.50 -17.88 -7.98
N LEU A 202 8.15 -18.00 -9.13
CA LEU A 202 8.30 -19.24 -9.87
C LEU A 202 9.76 -19.69 -9.80
N ILE A 203 10.01 -20.73 -9.01
CA ILE A 203 11.34 -21.07 -8.50
C ILE A 203 11.82 -22.36 -9.14
N ASP A 204 12.91 -22.27 -9.91
CA ASP A 204 13.57 -23.44 -10.48
C ASP A 204 14.25 -24.26 -9.36
N GLY A 205 13.76 -25.48 -9.14
CA GLY A 205 14.31 -26.45 -8.19
C GLY A 205 15.06 -27.59 -8.90
N SER A 206 15.47 -27.39 -10.15
CA SER A 206 16.14 -28.42 -10.95
C SER A 206 17.52 -28.78 -10.43
N SER A 207 18.02 -29.94 -10.88
CA SER A 207 19.29 -30.48 -10.44
C SER A 207 20.50 -29.61 -10.80
N SER A 208 20.41 -28.77 -11.83
CA SER A 208 21.48 -27.85 -12.25
C SER A 208 21.72 -26.72 -11.24
N VAL A 209 20.67 -26.26 -10.57
CA VAL A 209 20.77 -25.24 -9.54
C VAL A 209 21.63 -25.76 -8.39
N GLY A 210 21.28 -26.91 -7.83
CA GLY A 210 21.98 -27.50 -6.69
C GLY A 210 21.60 -26.84 -5.36
N TYR A 211 21.70 -27.62 -4.28
CA TYR A 211 21.20 -27.24 -2.95
C TYR A 211 21.77 -25.91 -2.42
N VAL A 212 23.08 -25.68 -2.57
CA VAL A 212 23.73 -24.46 -2.05
C VAL A 212 23.26 -23.21 -2.78
N ASN A 213 23.14 -23.27 -4.10
CA ASN A 213 22.67 -22.14 -4.90
C ASN A 213 21.17 -21.90 -4.73
N PHE A 214 20.40 -22.96 -4.49
CA PHE A 214 18.97 -22.84 -4.20
C PHE A 214 18.72 -21.96 -2.96
N GLN A 215 19.59 -22.04 -1.94
CA GLN A 215 19.51 -21.14 -0.78
C GLN A 215 19.71 -19.68 -1.16
N LEU A 216 20.63 -19.38 -2.10
CA LEU A 216 20.85 -18.02 -2.61
C LEU A 216 19.64 -17.51 -3.39
N VAL A 217 18.95 -18.39 -4.13
CA VAL A 217 17.66 -18.06 -4.77
C VAL A 217 16.62 -17.69 -3.71
N LEU A 218 16.45 -18.49 -2.66
CA LEU A 218 15.50 -18.18 -1.59
C LEU A 218 15.85 -16.85 -0.90
N ASP A 219 17.12 -16.58 -0.63
CA ASP A 219 17.58 -15.33 0.00
C ASP A 219 17.27 -14.11 -0.89
N PHE A 220 17.45 -14.23 -2.20
CA PHE A 220 17.06 -13.23 -3.18
C PHE A 220 15.54 -12.94 -3.15
N LEU A 221 14.71 -13.98 -3.16
CA LEU A 221 13.25 -13.84 -3.11
C LEU A 221 12.78 -13.23 -1.78
N VAL A 222 13.40 -13.60 -0.66
CA VAL A 222 13.18 -12.97 0.66
C VAL A 222 13.54 -11.48 0.62
N GLY A 223 14.63 -11.11 -0.06
CA GLY A 223 15.02 -9.72 -0.26
C GLY A 223 13.97 -8.90 -1.01
N ILE A 224 13.36 -9.48 -2.04
CA ILE A 224 12.24 -8.87 -2.76
C ILE A 224 11.02 -8.77 -1.84
N ALA A 225 10.60 -9.87 -1.21
CA ALA A 225 9.43 -9.91 -0.33
C ALA A 225 9.49 -8.87 0.81
N ARG A 226 10.68 -8.65 1.39
CA ARG A 226 10.91 -7.63 2.42
C ARG A 226 10.60 -6.20 1.97
N SER A 227 10.73 -5.92 0.68
CA SER A 227 10.52 -4.59 0.10
C SER A 227 9.03 -4.24 -0.08
N PHE A 228 8.12 -5.20 0.09
CA PHE A 228 6.67 -5.01 -0.03
C PHE A 228 5.98 -5.14 1.34
N ASP A 229 4.85 -4.46 1.52
CA ASP A 229 4.05 -4.50 2.75
C ASP A 229 3.01 -5.61 2.69
N ILE A 230 3.49 -6.82 2.98
CA ILE A 230 2.70 -8.04 2.94
C ILE A 230 1.71 -8.08 4.13
N SER A 231 0.42 -8.15 3.82
CA SER A 231 -0.66 -8.30 4.80
C SER A 231 -1.97 -8.72 4.13
N ASP A 232 -2.99 -9.04 4.93
CA ASP A 232 -4.38 -9.30 4.50
C ASP A 232 -4.99 -8.23 3.59
N VAL A 233 -4.56 -6.97 3.74
CA VAL A 233 -5.03 -5.82 2.94
C VAL A 233 -3.94 -5.19 2.06
N GLY A 234 -2.75 -5.79 2.03
CA GLY A 234 -1.54 -5.22 1.44
C GLY A 234 -1.08 -5.94 0.17
N ALA A 235 0.24 -6.06 0.02
CA ALA A 235 0.79 -6.94 -1.00
C ALA A 235 0.54 -8.40 -0.60
N HIS A 236 0.38 -9.25 -1.60
CA HIS A 236 0.27 -10.68 -1.38
C HIS A 236 1.38 -11.39 -2.14
N ILE A 237 1.91 -12.46 -1.55
CA ILE A 237 2.95 -13.26 -2.18
C ILE A 237 2.57 -14.73 -2.17
N GLY A 238 2.96 -15.44 -3.23
CA GLY A 238 2.80 -16.89 -3.36
C GLY A 238 4.01 -17.49 -4.05
N ALA A 239 4.27 -18.77 -3.83
CA ALA A 239 5.44 -19.44 -4.39
C ALA A 239 5.07 -20.80 -5.00
N VAL A 240 5.60 -21.03 -6.20
CA VAL A 240 5.58 -22.32 -6.89
C VAL A 240 7.02 -22.70 -7.18
N GLN A 241 7.41 -23.89 -6.75
CA GLN A 241 8.66 -24.52 -7.16
C GLN A 241 8.40 -25.46 -8.34
N PHE A 242 9.33 -25.56 -9.29
CA PHE A 242 9.17 -26.45 -10.43
C PHE A 242 10.44 -27.22 -10.79
N THR A 243 10.23 -28.42 -11.30
CA THR A 243 11.22 -29.20 -12.05
C THR A 243 10.60 -29.73 -13.34
N TYR A 244 10.42 -31.05 -13.49
CA TYR A 244 9.47 -31.64 -14.44
C TYR A 244 8.02 -31.41 -13.98
N ASP A 245 7.81 -31.48 -12.66
CA ASP A 245 6.53 -31.27 -12.00
C ASP A 245 6.51 -29.92 -11.27
N GLN A 246 5.31 -29.39 -11.01
CA GLN A 246 5.11 -28.15 -10.27
C GLN A 246 4.57 -28.44 -8.87
N ARG A 247 5.10 -27.72 -7.87
CA ARG A 247 4.64 -27.77 -6.49
C ARG A 247 4.25 -26.38 -6.03
N LEU A 248 3.00 -26.22 -5.62
CA LEU A 248 2.57 -25.04 -4.87
C LEU A 248 3.16 -25.14 -3.45
N GLU A 249 4.11 -24.27 -3.13
CA GLU A 249 4.73 -24.21 -1.81
C GLU A 249 3.81 -23.50 -0.82
N PHE A 250 3.24 -22.37 -1.25
CA PHE A 250 2.14 -21.69 -0.58
C PHE A 250 1.41 -20.75 -1.55
N GLY A 251 0.10 -20.61 -1.35
CA GLY A 251 -0.78 -19.74 -2.10
C GLY A 251 -0.65 -18.27 -1.73
N MET A 252 -1.19 -17.42 -2.61
CA MET A 252 -1.15 -15.95 -2.50
C MET A 252 -1.76 -15.39 -1.19
N PHE A 253 -2.68 -16.14 -0.56
CA PHE A 253 -3.43 -15.72 0.63
C PHE A 253 -3.21 -16.64 1.83
N ASP A 254 -2.15 -17.45 1.82
CA ASP A 254 -1.88 -18.41 2.89
C ASP A 254 -1.10 -17.78 4.06
N ASN A 255 -0.50 -16.61 3.84
CA ASN A 255 0.27 -15.87 4.85
C ASN A 255 -0.31 -14.47 5.05
N ASP A 256 -0.79 -14.17 6.27
CA ASP A 256 -1.49 -12.92 6.60
C ASP A 256 -0.55 -11.77 7.02
N ASN A 257 0.76 -12.02 7.12
CA ASN A 257 1.75 -11.01 7.44
C ASN A 257 3.13 -11.31 6.83
N LYS A 258 3.97 -10.27 6.81
CA LYS A 258 5.32 -10.27 6.23
C LYS A 258 6.24 -11.34 6.82
N GLU A 259 6.25 -11.53 8.14
CA GLU A 259 7.17 -12.48 8.78
C GLU A 259 6.81 -13.92 8.43
N ASP A 260 5.52 -14.28 8.48
CA ASP A 260 5.05 -15.62 8.10
C ASP A 260 5.40 -15.94 6.64
N ALA A 261 5.23 -14.97 5.75
CA ALA A 261 5.53 -15.13 4.33
C ALA A 261 7.04 -15.28 4.06
N ILE A 262 7.90 -14.55 4.80
CA ILE A 262 9.36 -14.71 4.77
C ILE A 262 9.77 -16.09 5.28
N ASP A 263 9.18 -16.54 6.38
CA ASP A 263 9.48 -17.85 6.95
C ASP A 263 8.97 -18.99 6.07
N ALA A 264 7.84 -18.81 5.39
CA ALA A 264 7.34 -19.75 4.39
C ALA A 264 8.34 -19.90 3.23
N LEU A 265 8.88 -18.80 2.69
CA LEU A 265 9.91 -18.82 1.65
C LEU A 265 11.17 -19.58 2.11
N ARG A 266 11.65 -19.32 3.33
CA ARG A 266 12.85 -19.96 3.87
C ARG A 266 12.70 -21.46 4.12
N ARG A 267 11.47 -21.94 4.30
CA ARG A 267 11.15 -23.36 4.54
C ARG A 267 10.97 -24.17 3.27
N ILE A 268 10.99 -23.54 2.09
CA ILE A 268 10.88 -24.24 0.80
C ILE A 268 12.04 -25.23 0.68
N SER A 269 11.71 -26.50 0.52
CA SER A 269 12.71 -27.56 0.38
C SER A 269 13.14 -27.73 -1.07
N TYR A 270 14.45 -27.77 -1.30
CA TYR A 270 15.02 -28.00 -2.63
C TYR A 270 14.49 -29.29 -3.27
N MET A 271 13.98 -29.17 -4.49
CA MET A 271 13.63 -30.29 -5.36
C MET A 271 14.87 -30.83 -6.10
N SER A 272 14.65 -31.72 -7.06
CA SER A 272 15.67 -32.16 -8.01
C SER A 272 14.96 -32.76 -9.21
N GLY A 273 15.47 -32.53 -10.42
CA GLY A 273 14.82 -32.92 -11.67
C GLY A 273 15.26 -32.04 -12.82
N GLY A 274 14.51 -32.09 -13.92
CA GLY A 274 14.71 -31.20 -15.07
C GLY A 274 13.99 -29.87 -14.90
N THR A 275 13.94 -29.08 -15.96
CA THR A 275 13.44 -27.70 -15.96
C THR A 275 12.32 -27.54 -16.99
N SER A 276 11.05 -27.60 -16.56
CA SER A 276 9.86 -27.41 -17.42
C SER A 276 9.19 -26.06 -17.13
N THR A 277 9.84 -24.98 -17.56
CA THR A 277 9.46 -23.59 -17.24
C THR A 277 8.13 -23.19 -17.87
N GLY A 278 7.81 -23.66 -19.09
CA GLY A 278 6.55 -23.32 -19.77
C GLY A 278 5.33 -23.84 -19.01
N SER A 279 5.37 -25.11 -18.63
CA SER A 279 4.36 -25.76 -17.79
C SER A 279 4.25 -25.09 -16.43
N ALA A 280 5.39 -24.67 -15.86
CA ALA A 280 5.45 -23.96 -14.59
C ALA A 280 4.77 -22.57 -14.65
N ILE A 281 4.99 -21.80 -15.72
CA ILE A 281 4.29 -20.52 -15.94
C ILE A 281 2.78 -20.74 -15.99
N ASN A 282 2.34 -21.73 -16.76
CA ASN A 282 0.91 -22.03 -16.88
C ASN A 282 0.30 -22.43 -15.52
N TYR A 283 1.00 -23.27 -14.77
CA TYR A 283 0.57 -23.67 -13.42
C TYR A 283 0.46 -22.48 -12.48
N ALA A 284 1.46 -21.59 -12.47
CA ALA A 284 1.47 -20.40 -11.63
C ALA A 284 0.28 -19.48 -11.95
N VAL A 285 -0.01 -19.23 -13.24
CA VAL A 285 -1.16 -18.43 -13.66
C VAL A 285 -2.48 -18.98 -13.11
N HIS A 286 -2.67 -20.31 -13.17
CA HIS A 286 -3.94 -20.93 -12.76
C HIS A 286 -4.06 -21.13 -11.25
N ASN A 287 -2.95 -21.33 -10.53
CA ASN A 287 -2.98 -21.73 -9.12
C ASN A 287 -2.55 -20.63 -8.14
N LEU A 288 -1.71 -19.67 -8.57
CA LEU A 288 -1.32 -18.51 -7.74
C LEU A 288 -2.26 -17.32 -7.94
N PHE A 289 -2.55 -16.96 -9.19
CA PHE A 289 -3.29 -15.74 -9.49
C PHE A 289 -4.78 -16.05 -9.64
N ARG A 290 -5.57 -15.72 -8.61
CA ARG A 290 -7.04 -15.86 -8.67
C ARG A 290 -7.67 -14.72 -9.49
N PRO A 291 -8.69 -14.99 -10.34
CA PRO A 291 -9.34 -13.98 -11.18
C PRO A 291 -10.05 -12.82 -10.45
N ALA A 292 -10.17 -12.88 -9.13
CA ALA A 292 -11.00 -11.95 -8.34
C ALA A 292 -10.20 -11.05 -7.37
N ALA A 293 -8.87 -11.16 -7.34
CA ALA A 293 -8.06 -10.38 -6.42
C ALA A 293 -7.86 -8.94 -6.94
N ARG A 294 -8.19 -7.95 -6.11
CA ARG A 294 -7.95 -6.52 -6.41
C ARG A 294 -6.44 -6.25 -6.29
N GLY A 295 -5.74 -6.17 -7.41
CA GLY A 295 -4.31 -5.86 -7.44
C GLY A 295 -3.71 -6.16 -8.81
N ARG A 296 -2.42 -5.89 -8.98
CA ARG A 296 -1.70 -6.27 -10.20
C ARG A 296 -0.87 -7.52 -9.99
N ASN A 297 -0.88 -8.38 -10.99
CA ASN A 297 -0.22 -9.67 -10.95
C ASN A 297 1.17 -9.57 -11.56
N PHE A 298 2.18 -9.86 -10.77
CA PHE A 298 3.58 -9.91 -11.17
C PHE A 298 4.11 -11.31 -10.90
N LEU A 299 4.71 -11.94 -11.91
CA LEU A 299 5.34 -13.25 -11.80
C LEU A 299 6.85 -13.09 -11.97
N ILE A 300 7.63 -13.45 -10.96
CA ILE A 300 9.09 -13.46 -11.03
C ILE A 300 9.54 -14.90 -11.25
N VAL A 301 10.12 -15.17 -12.42
CA VAL A 301 10.66 -16.47 -12.80
C VAL A 301 12.16 -16.47 -12.56
N VAL A 302 12.65 -17.39 -11.73
CA VAL A 302 14.08 -17.58 -11.49
C VAL A 302 14.50 -18.94 -12.02
N THR A 303 15.47 -18.99 -12.93
CA THR A 303 15.96 -20.24 -13.55
C THR A 303 17.45 -20.16 -13.89
N ASP A 304 18.16 -21.29 -13.87
CA ASP A 304 19.59 -21.37 -14.20
C ASP A 304 19.90 -22.06 -15.54
N GLY A 305 18.85 -22.50 -16.26
CA GLY A 305 19.00 -23.42 -17.38
C GLY A 305 17.99 -23.25 -18.51
N GLN A 306 18.15 -24.08 -19.53
CA GLN A 306 17.24 -24.16 -20.68
C GLN A 306 16.00 -24.98 -20.32
N SER A 307 14.82 -24.49 -20.71
CA SER A 307 13.58 -25.25 -20.55
C SER A 307 13.52 -26.46 -21.49
N TYR A 308 12.95 -27.57 -21.02
CA TYR A 308 12.65 -28.75 -21.84
C TYR A 308 11.36 -28.63 -22.65
N ASP A 309 10.51 -27.64 -22.34
CA ASP A 309 9.23 -27.38 -22.99
C ASP A 309 9.15 -25.97 -23.62
N ASP A 310 8.10 -25.72 -24.40
CA ASP A 310 7.85 -24.40 -24.98
C ASP A 310 7.45 -23.40 -23.90
N VAL A 311 8.19 -22.29 -23.83
CA VAL A 311 7.92 -21.19 -22.89
C VAL A 311 7.10 -20.06 -23.52
N ARG A 312 7.07 -19.96 -24.86
CA ARG A 312 6.47 -18.81 -25.55
C ARG A 312 4.97 -18.80 -25.44
N GLY A 313 4.31 -19.93 -25.69
CA GLY A 313 2.86 -20.07 -25.57
C GLY A 313 2.36 -19.73 -24.17
N PRO A 314 2.89 -20.39 -23.11
CA PRO A 314 2.52 -20.10 -21.73
C PRO A 314 2.77 -18.65 -21.30
N ALA A 315 3.92 -18.05 -21.66
CA ALA A 315 4.21 -16.65 -21.35
C ALA A 315 3.23 -15.69 -22.04
N THR A 316 2.93 -15.91 -23.32
CA THR A 316 1.95 -15.10 -24.07
C THR A 316 0.55 -15.19 -23.44
N ALA A 317 0.14 -16.39 -23.03
CA ALA A 317 -1.13 -16.59 -22.35
C ALA A 317 -1.17 -15.86 -21.00
N ALA A 318 -0.10 -15.91 -20.21
CA ALA A 318 0.03 -15.20 -18.94
C ALA A 318 -0.09 -13.67 -19.13
N HIS A 319 0.60 -13.11 -20.13
CA HIS A 319 0.50 -11.69 -20.47
C HIS A 319 -0.93 -11.28 -20.84
N SER A 320 -1.62 -12.12 -21.63
CA SER A 320 -3.02 -11.85 -22.03
C SER A 320 -3.99 -11.85 -20.85
N GLN A 321 -3.64 -12.51 -19.74
CA GLN A 321 -4.39 -12.54 -18.49
C GLN A 321 -3.97 -11.41 -17.52
N GLY A 322 -3.16 -10.45 -17.99
CA GLY A 322 -2.72 -9.32 -17.17
C GLY A 322 -1.62 -9.64 -16.17
N VAL A 323 -0.90 -10.76 -16.35
CA VAL A 323 0.28 -11.10 -15.55
C VAL A 323 1.53 -10.53 -16.20
N THR A 324 2.22 -9.66 -15.48
CA THR A 324 3.52 -9.09 -15.88
C THR A 324 4.64 -10.02 -15.43
N ILE A 325 5.46 -10.52 -16.35
CA ILE A 325 6.52 -11.49 -16.05
C ILE A 325 7.87 -10.78 -16.00
N PHE A 326 8.60 -11.00 -14.91
CA PHE A 326 10.01 -10.71 -14.76
C PHE A 326 10.79 -12.02 -14.84
N SER A 327 11.80 -12.11 -15.71
CA SER A 327 12.66 -13.30 -15.80
C SER A 327 14.06 -12.98 -15.29
N VAL A 328 14.53 -13.78 -14.34
CA VAL A 328 15.85 -13.69 -13.72
C VAL A 328 16.61 -14.97 -14.04
N GLY A 329 17.57 -14.87 -14.94
CA GLY A 329 18.45 -15.97 -15.31
C GLY A 329 19.74 -15.95 -14.52
N VAL A 330 20.26 -17.14 -14.21
CA VAL A 330 21.56 -17.31 -13.57
C VAL A 330 22.43 -18.29 -14.36
N ALA A 331 23.75 -18.18 -14.24
CA ALA A 331 24.73 -19.11 -14.77
C ALA A 331 24.60 -19.35 -16.28
N TRP A 332 23.94 -20.44 -16.68
CA TRP A 332 23.86 -20.89 -18.07
C TRP A 332 22.48 -20.63 -18.70
N ALA A 333 21.59 -19.92 -17.99
CA ALA A 333 20.25 -19.58 -18.48
C ALA A 333 20.32 -18.84 -19.83
N PRO A 334 19.65 -19.34 -20.89
CA PRO A 334 19.69 -18.69 -22.20
C PRO A 334 18.97 -17.34 -22.18
N LEU A 335 19.71 -16.24 -22.35
CA LEU A 335 19.16 -14.87 -22.29
C LEU A 335 17.96 -14.67 -23.23
N GLU A 336 17.99 -15.28 -24.41
CA GLU A 336 16.89 -15.19 -25.38
C GLU A 336 15.60 -15.83 -24.86
N LEU A 337 15.69 -16.96 -24.14
CA LEU A 337 14.51 -17.58 -23.53
C LEU A 337 13.93 -16.72 -22.42
N LEU A 338 14.79 -16.10 -21.59
CA LEU A 338 14.35 -15.16 -20.55
C LEU A 338 13.59 -13.99 -21.17
N ARG A 339 14.11 -13.42 -22.27
CA ARG A 339 13.45 -12.35 -23.01
C ARG A 339 12.12 -12.80 -23.61
N VAL A 340 12.04 -14.01 -24.15
CA VAL A 340 10.77 -14.54 -24.69
C VAL A 340 9.69 -14.62 -23.60
N MET A 341 10.05 -15.00 -22.38
CA MET A 341 9.11 -15.12 -21.25
C MET A 341 8.74 -13.78 -20.59
N SER A 342 9.67 -12.83 -20.56
CA SER A 342 9.50 -11.55 -19.87
C SER A 342 8.41 -10.68 -20.52
N SER A 343 7.74 -9.82 -19.75
CA SER A 343 6.85 -8.79 -20.30
C SER A 343 7.64 -7.63 -20.94
N GLU A 344 6.94 -6.76 -21.68
CA GLU A 344 7.53 -5.53 -22.20
C GLU A 344 7.61 -4.44 -21.12
N PRO A 345 8.65 -3.59 -21.12
CA PRO A 345 9.80 -3.63 -22.01
C PRO A 345 10.82 -4.70 -21.58
N LYS A 346 11.34 -5.48 -22.53
CA LYS A 346 12.26 -6.61 -22.25
C LYS A 346 13.49 -6.21 -21.43
N ASP A 347 14.06 -5.04 -21.69
CA ASP A 347 15.30 -4.60 -21.03
C ASP A 347 15.14 -4.25 -19.54
N THR A 348 13.91 -4.03 -19.07
CA THR A 348 13.61 -3.81 -17.64
C THR A 348 13.01 -5.05 -16.97
N HIS A 349 12.60 -6.05 -17.75
CA HIS A 349 11.94 -7.26 -17.26
C HIS A 349 12.83 -8.51 -17.30
N THR A 350 13.96 -8.44 -18.00
CA THR A 350 14.94 -9.52 -18.07
C THR A 350 16.22 -9.17 -17.32
N PHE A 351 16.60 -10.02 -16.37
CA PHE A 351 17.82 -9.93 -15.59
C PHE A 351 18.69 -11.16 -15.79
N PHE A 352 20.00 -10.99 -15.77
CA PHE A 352 20.94 -12.09 -15.93
C PHE A 352 22.24 -11.87 -15.14
N THR A 353 22.64 -12.86 -14.37
CA THR A 353 23.96 -12.91 -13.69
C THR A 353 24.67 -14.22 -14.00
N ARG A 354 26.00 -14.21 -14.03
CA ARG A 354 26.80 -15.42 -14.23
C ARG A 354 26.91 -16.28 -12.97
N ASP A 355 26.70 -15.69 -11.80
CA ASP A 355 26.86 -16.33 -10.50
C ASP A 355 25.66 -16.04 -9.61
N PHE A 356 25.23 -17.03 -8.82
CA PHE A 356 24.09 -16.94 -7.92
C PHE A 356 24.25 -15.86 -6.86
N SER A 357 25.47 -15.54 -6.42
CA SER A 357 25.73 -14.44 -5.49
C SER A 357 25.31 -13.07 -6.05
N GLY A 358 25.36 -12.90 -7.38
CA GLY A 358 24.93 -11.68 -8.06
C GLY A 358 23.41 -11.48 -8.10
N LEU A 359 22.59 -12.45 -7.70
CA LEU A 359 21.13 -12.29 -7.61
C LEU A 359 20.75 -11.12 -6.69
N SER A 360 21.51 -10.92 -5.61
CA SER A 360 21.25 -9.86 -4.63
C SER A 360 21.27 -8.45 -5.24
N ASP A 361 22.04 -8.24 -6.31
CA ASP A 361 22.12 -6.95 -7.02
C ASP A 361 20.81 -6.61 -7.75
N PHE A 362 19.97 -7.60 -8.05
CA PHE A 362 18.70 -7.41 -8.77
C PHE A 362 17.51 -7.11 -7.87
N ILE A 363 17.65 -7.19 -6.54
CA ILE A 363 16.52 -6.95 -5.62
C ILE A 363 15.93 -5.55 -5.86
N GLN A 364 16.76 -4.51 -5.82
CA GLN A 364 16.28 -3.13 -5.98
C GLN A 364 15.80 -2.83 -7.42
N PRO A 365 16.52 -3.23 -8.48
CA PRO A 365 16.03 -3.10 -9.85
C PRO A 365 14.68 -3.76 -10.11
N VAL A 366 14.47 -5.01 -9.65
CA VAL A 366 13.19 -5.72 -9.81
C VAL A 366 12.06 -4.98 -9.09
N VAL A 367 12.27 -4.59 -7.83
CA VAL A 367 11.28 -3.82 -7.05
C VAL A 367 10.94 -2.50 -7.73
N HIS A 368 11.96 -1.77 -8.21
CA HIS A 368 11.77 -0.51 -8.93
C HIS A 368 10.94 -0.69 -10.21
N ASN A 369 11.22 -1.73 -10.98
CA ASN A 369 10.53 -1.98 -12.25
C ASN A 369 9.09 -2.47 -12.02
N ILE A 370 8.84 -3.30 -11.00
CA ILE A 370 7.46 -3.63 -10.56
C ILE A 370 6.67 -2.36 -10.22
N CYS A 371 7.29 -1.44 -9.48
CA CYS A 371 6.66 -0.18 -9.09
C CYS A 371 6.44 0.78 -10.27
N THR A 372 7.34 0.77 -11.24
CA THR A 372 7.22 1.52 -12.50
C THR A 372 6.07 0.98 -13.33
N ASP A 373 5.97 -0.34 -13.48
CA ASP A 373 4.90 -1.00 -14.23
C ASP A 373 3.54 -0.78 -13.57
N TYR A 374 3.44 -1.00 -12.25
CA TYR A 374 2.30 -0.59 -11.42
C TYR A 374 1.92 0.87 -11.70
N SER A 375 2.92 1.70 -12.00
CA SER A 375 2.79 3.11 -12.31
C SER A 375 2.55 3.49 -13.79
N HIS A 376 2.41 2.55 -14.72
CA HIS A 376 2.09 2.87 -16.12
C HIS A 376 0.73 2.34 -16.60
N ASN A 377 0.31 1.13 -16.24
CA ASN A 377 -0.95 0.55 -16.78
C ASN A 377 -2.25 1.02 -16.07
N ASN A 378 -2.27 2.22 -15.45
CA ASN A 378 -3.50 2.85 -14.91
C ASN A 378 -3.71 4.15 -15.65
#